data_AF-A0A1B9LK10-F1
#
_entry.id   AF-A0A1B9LK10-F1
#
_cell.length_a   1.000
_cell.length_b   1.000
_cell.length_c   1.000
_cell.angle_alpha   90.00
_cell.angle_beta   90.00
_cell.angle_gamma   90.00
#
_symmetry.space_group_name_H-M   'P 1'
#
loop_
_entity.id
_entity.type
_entity.pdbx_description
1 polymer ?
#
loop_
_entity_poly.entity_id
_entity_poly.type
_entity_poly.pdbx_seq_one_letter_code
_entity_poly.pdbx_strand_id
1 'polypeptide(L)'
;MKRILLIGLLGVILTGCGKDNTCPDTEKSVRKQALDKVKSTLQLPSTATFPNSDKNGLIEIGEKDGICHYYIEGDVDAENSFGGIVRSHFSMNLEYNMSTEKWNFENFELK
;
A
#
# COMPACT_ATOMS: atom_id res chain seq x y z
N MET A 1 -32.33 -39.83 42.33
CA MET A 1 -31.41 -38.67 42.44
C MET A 1 -30.05 -39.05 41.88
N LYS A 2 -29.74 -38.69 40.62
CA LYS A 2 -28.41 -38.83 40.03
C LYS A 2 -28.04 -37.51 39.37
N ARG A 3 -26.86 -37.02 39.74
CA ARG A 3 -26.35 -35.68 39.47
C ARG A 3 -25.97 -35.54 38.00
N ILE A 4 -26.38 -34.43 37.40
CA ILE A 4 -26.01 -33.99 36.05
C ILE A 4 -24.54 -33.55 36.09
N LEU A 5 -23.69 -34.14 35.26
CA LEU A 5 -22.31 -33.71 35.02
C LEU A 5 -22.29 -32.93 33.70
N LEU A 6 -22.33 -31.61 33.80
CA LEU A 6 -22.08 -30.67 32.71
C LEU A 6 -20.59 -30.70 32.36
N ILE A 7 -20.22 -31.40 31.30
CA ILE A 7 -18.90 -31.27 30.68
C ILE A 7 -19.04 -30.18 29.61
N GLY A 8 -18.83 -28.94 30.03
CA GLY A 8 -18.54 -27.84 29.12
C GLY A 8 -17.09 -27.96 28.68
N LEU A 9 -16.87 -28.50 27.49
CA LEU A 9 -15.59 -28.32 26.79
C LEU A 9 -15.82 -27.30 25.69
N LEU A 10 -15.62 -26.04 26.06
CA LEU A 10 -15.53 -24.91 25.16
C LEU A 10 -14.29 -25.15 24.29
N GLY A 11 -14.50 -25.70 23.10
CA GLY A 11 -13.45 -25.87 22.10
C GLY A 11 -12.95 -24.50 21.68
N VAL A 12 -11.81 -24.10 22.24
CA VAL A 12 -11.08 -22.90 21.84
C VAL A 12 -10.59 -23.13 20.41
N ILE A 13 -11.28 -22.53 19.45
CA ILE A 13 -10.82 -22.46 18.05
C ILE A 13 -9.73 -21.38 18.02
N LEU A 14 -8.48 -21.79 18.27
CA LEU A 14 -7.30 -21.03 17.89
C LEU A 14 -7.12 -21.16 16.37
N THR A 15 -7.91 -20.43 15.59
CA THR A 15 -7.52 -20.09 14.22
C THR A 15 -6.41 -19.06 14.33
N GLY A 16 -5.16 -19.53 14.38
CA GLY A 16 -4.02 -18.67 14.10
C GLY A 16 -4.13 -18.22 12.65
N CYS A 17 -4.25 -16.91 12.41
CA CYS A 17 -3.99 -16.36 11.09
C CYS A 17 -2.54 -16.68 10.76
N GLY A 18 -2.33 -17.59 9.81
CA GLY A 18 -1.06 -17.70 9.12
C GLY A 18 -0.79 -16.35 8.48
N LYS A 19 0.38 -15.78 8.74
CA LYS A 19 0.85 -14.64 7.94
C LYS A 19 1.12 -15.19 6.55
N ASP A 20 0.41 -14.67 5.55
CA ASP A 20 0.66 -15.02 4.17
C ASP A 20 1.97 -14.33 3.75
N ASN A 21 3.00 -15.14 3.49
CA ASN A 21 4.32 -14.67 3.06
C ASN A 21 4.34 -14.38 1.55
N THR A 22 3.30 -13.73 1.05
CA THR A 22 3.14 -13.45 -0.38
C THR A 22 3.17 -11.96 -0.65
N CYS A 23 3.61 -11.61 -1.85
CA CYS A 23 3.54 -10.24 -2.31
C CYS A 23 2.09 -9.74 -2.27
N PRO A 24 1.86 -8.44 -2.02
CA PRO A 24 0.53 -7.86 -2.06
C PRO A 24 -0.09 -8.11 -3.44
N ASP A 25 -1.06 -9.01 -3.49
CA ASP A 25 -1.67 -9.55 -4.72
C ASP A 25 -2.57 -8.54 -5.44
N THR A 26 -2.67 -7.30 -4.94
CA THR A 26 -3.52 -6.29 -5.58
C THR A 26 -2.69 -5.09 -6.00
N GLU A 27 -2.66 -4.83 -7.32
CA GLU A 27 -2.17 -3.55 -7.86
C GLU A 27 -2.76 -2.35 -7.10
N LYS A 28 -4.01 -2.50 -6.64
CA LYS A 28 -4.72 -1.51 -5.83
C LYS A 28 -3.98 -1.16 -4.53
N SER A 29 -3.42 -2.13 -3.80
CA SER A 29 -2.65 -1.84 -2.58
C SER A 29 -1.34 -1.13 -2.89
N VAL A 30 -0.62 -1.58 -3.94
CA VAL A 30 0.63 -0.94 -4.36
C VAL A 30 0.38 0.51 -4.76
N ARG A 31 -0.62 0.74 -5.61
CA ARG A 31 -1.04 2.09 -6.03
C ARG A 31 -1.42 2.94 -4.83
N LYS A 32 -2.26 2.44 -3.92
CA LYS A 32 -2.66 3.21 -2.73
C LYS A 32 -1.45 3.70 -1.93
N GLN A 33 -0.47 2.83 -1.69
CA GLN A 33 0.73 3.20 -0.92
C GLN A 33 1.57 4.24 -1.65
N ALA A 34 1.72 4.12 -2.96
CA ALA A 34 2.38 5.12 -3.78
C ALA A 34 1.66 6.48 -3.73
N LEU A 35 0.34 6.49 -3.94
CA LEU A 35 -0.45 7.72 -3.95
C LEU A 35 -0.45 8.43 -2.59
N ASP A 36 -0.48 7.66 -1.49
CA ASP A 36 -0.36 8.21 -0.14
C ASP A 36 1.03 8.80 0.11
N LYS A 37 2.09 8.16 -0.41
CA LYS A 37 3.45 8.70 -0.37
C LYS A 37 3.54 10.02 -1.14
N VAL A 38 3.04 10.09 -2.37
CA VAL A 38 3.00 11.33 -3.16
C VAL A 38 2.25 12.42 -2.39
N LYS A 39 1.02 12.13 -1.93
CA LYS A 39 0.18 13.06 -1.14
C LYS A 39 0.92 13.65 0.05
N SER A 40 1.67 12.82 0.78
CA SER A 40 2.40 13.25 1.98
C SER A 40 3.48 14.32 1.72
N THR A 41 3.92 14.47 0.46
CA THR A 41 4.96 15.42 0.06
C THR A 41 4.40 16.75 -0.46
N LEU A 42 3.10 16.81 -0.75
CA LEU A 42 2.45 18.00 -1.29
C LEU A 42 2.18 19.03 -0.21
N GLN A 43 2.20 20.31 -0.58
CA GLN A 43 1.93 21.40 0.36
C GLN A 43 0.47 21.40 0.85
N LEU A 44 -0.47 21.05 -0.03
CA LEU A 44 -1.90 20.95 0.26
C LEU A 44 -2.41 19.54 -0.12
N PRO A 45 -2.10 18.49 0.69
CA PRO A 45 -2.40 17.09 0.33
C PRO A 45 -3.88 16.81 0.05
N SER A 46 -4.80 17.55 0.69
CA SER A 46 -6.24 17.39 0.52
C SER A 46 -6.76 17.83 -0.86
N THR A 47 -5.97 18.60 -1.61
CA THR A 47 -6.31 19.06 -2.97
C THR A 47 -5.81 18.11 -4.06
N ALA A 48 -5.01 17.12 -3.68
CA ALA A 48 -4.34 16.21 -4.60
C ALA A 48 -5.34 15.32 -5.36
N THR A 49 -5.30 15.39 -6.68
CA THR A 49 -6.05 14.54 -7.60
C THR A 49 -5.07 13.78 -8.49
N PHE A 50 -5.32 12.49 -8.71
CA PHE A 50 -4.46 11.63 -9.52
C PHE A 50 -5.16 11.28 -10.83
N PRO A 51 -5.00 12.10 -11.88
CA PRO A 51 -5.61 11.81 -13.17
C PRO A 51 -5.07 10.48 -13.71
N ASN A 52 -5.97 9.63 -14.23
CA ASN A 52 -5.63 8.33 -14.79
C ASN A 52 -4.89 7.39 -13.83
N SER A 53 -5.18 7.44 -12.52
CA SER A 53 -4.55 6.56 -11.51
C SER A 53 -4.54 5.07 -11.88
N ASP A 54 -5.54 4.63 -12.64
CA ASP A 54 -5.70 3.24 -13.09
C ASP A 54 -4.86 2.92 -14.34
N LYS A 55 -4.43 3.95 -15.09
CA LYS A 55 -3.52 3.84 -16.25
C LYS A 55 -2.09 4.26 -15.93
N ASN A 56 -1.83 4.77 -14.72
CA ASN A 56 -0.47 5.03 -14.24
C ASN A 56 0.39 3.78 -14.43
N GLY A 57 1.63 3.97 -14.88
CA GLY A 57 2.54 2.89 -15.25
C GLY A 57 3.02 2.16 -14.02
N LEU A 58 2.22 1.20 -13.53
CA LEU A 58 2.62 0.25 -12.50
C LEU A 58 3.28 -0.93 -13.19
N ILE A 59 4.51 -1.23 -12.81
CA ILE A 59 5.28 -2.37 -13.28
C ILE A 59 5.71 -3.17 -12.05
N GLU A 60 5.28 -4.43 -11.99
CA GLU A 60 5.86 -5.38 -11.06
C GLU A 60 7.22 -5.83 -11.59
N ILE A 61 8.27 -5.57 -10.82
CA ILE A 61 9.65 -5.93 -11.19
C ILE A 61 9.91 -7.40 -10.79
N GLY A 62 9.34 -7.81 -9.67
CA GLY A 62 9.37 -9.19 -9.17
C GLY A 62 9.70 -9.26 -7.68
N GLU A 63 9.88 -10.48 -7.19
CA GLU A 63 10.25 -10.78 -5.81
C GLU A 63 11.71 -11.24 -5.73
N LYS A 64 12.43 -10.74 -4.73
CA LYS A 64 13.77 -11.22 -4.38
C LYS A 64 13.97 -11.22 -2.87
N ASP A 65 14.47 -12.34 -2.33
CA ASP A 65 14.83 -12.49 -0.92
C ASP A 65 13.70 -12.08 0.07
N GLY A 66 12.44 -12.35 -0.29
CA GLY A 66 11.28 -11.99 0.52
C GLY A 66 10.85 -10.52 0.42
N ILE A 67 11.37 -9.78 -0.57
CA ILE A 67 11.06 -8.39 -0.87
C ILE A 67 10.44 -8.30 -2.26
N CYS A 68 9.25 -7.71 -2.33
CA CYS A 68 8.54 -7.47 -3.58
C CYS A 68 8.88 -6.08 -4.10
N HIS A 69 9.31 -5.98 -5.35
CA HIS A 69 9.75 -4.73 -5.97
C HIS A 69 8.76 -4.29 -7.05
N TYR A 70 8.38 -3.02 -6.99
CA TYR A 70 7.46 -2.38 -7.93
C TYR A 70 8.03 -1.06 -8.40
N TYR A 71 7.73 -0.68 -9.63
CA TYR A 71 7.92 0.67 -10.15
C TYR A 71 6.55 1.28 -10.44
N ILE A 72 6.37 2.55 -10.09
CA ILE A 72 5.17 3.30 -10.48
C ILE A 72 5.52 4.71 -10.91
N GLU A 73 4.87 5.16 -11.97
CA GLU A 73 4.88 6.55 -12.41
C GLU A 73 3.49 7.05 -12.77
N GLY A 74 3.29 8.36 -12.70
CA GLY A 74 2.02 8.99 -13.06
C GLY A 74 2.01 10.48 -12.76
N ASP A 75 0.83 11.08 -12.89
CA ASP A 75 0.66 12.51 -12.66
C ASP A 75 -0.17 12.79 -11.41
N VAL A 76 0.09 13.94 -10.79
CA VAL A 76 -0.69 14.49 -9.68
C VAL A 76 -0.99 15.96 -9.93
N ASP A 77 -2.26 16.33 -9.77
CA ASP A 77 -2.72 17.71 -9.77
C ASP A 77 -2.93 18.15 -8.32
N ALA A 78 -2.32 19.25 -7.91
CA ALA A 78 -2.49 19.79 -6.55
C ALA A 78 -2.44 21.32 -6.54
N GLU A 79 -3.12 21.94 -5.58
CA GLU A 79 -3.06 23.38 -5.40
C GLU A 79 -1.75 23.79 -4.73
N ASN A 80 -1.17 24.90 -5.22
CA ASN A 80 -0.06 25.59 -4.56
C ASN A 80 -0.58 26.64 -3.55
N SER A 81 0.34 27.33 -2.86
CA SER A 81 0.00 28.40 -1.89
C SER A 81 -0.83 29.56 -2.47
N PHE A 82 -0.91 29.71 -3.79
CA PHE A 82 -1.66 30.76 -4.47
C PHE A 82 -3.04 30.29 -4.98
N GLY A 83 -3.45 29.05 -4.66
CA GLY A 83 -4.71 28.46 -5.13
C GLY A 83 -4.69 28.05 -6.60
N GLY A 84 -3.53 28.03 -7.24
CA GLY A 84 -3.37 27.54 -8.61
C GLY A 84 -3.13 26.03 -8.63
N ILE A 85 -3.79 25.32 -9.54
CA ILE A 85 -3.53 23.89 -9.77
C ILE A 85 -2.21 23.74 -10.54
N VAL A 86 -1.29 22.97 -9.97
CA VAL A 86 -0.04 22.55 -10.61
C VAL A 86 -0.11 21.06 -10.86
N ARG A 87 0.17 20.65 -12.10
CA ARG A 87 0.38 19.24 -12.46
C ARG A 87 1.84 18.91 -12.33
N SER A 88 2.15 17.88 -11.57
CA SER A 88 3.49 17.32 -11.42
C SER A 88 3.51 15.86 -11.82
N HIS A 89 4.63 15.42 -12.37
CA HIS A 89 4.88 14.03 -12.68
C HIS A 89 5.66 13.38 -11.54
N PHE A 90 5.26 12.19 -11.13
CA PHE A 90 5.97 11.42 -10.10
C PHE A 90 6.40 10.07 -10.63
N SER A 91 7.52 9.58 -10.10
CA SER A 91 8.00 8.21 -10.30
C SER A 91 8.64 7.70 -9.01
N MET A 92 8.50 6.41 -8.69
CA MET A 92 9.17 5.81 -7.56
C MET A 92 9.28 4.29 -7.67
N ASN A 93 10.24 3.73 -6.93
CA ASN A 93 10.28 2.31 -6.60
C ASN A 93 9.59 2.07 -5.25
N LEU A 94 8.77 1.04 -5.18
CA LEU A 94 8.21 0.53 -3.92
C LEU A 94 8.79 -0.83 -3.63
N GLU A 95 9.15 -1.04 -2.37
CA GLU A 95 9.55 -2.33 -1.87
C GLU A 95 8.63 -2.75 -0.73
N TYR A 96 8.11 -3.97 -0.81
CA TYR A 96 7.34 -4.56 0.28
C TYR A 96 8.10 -5.73 0.89
N ASN A 97 8.51 -5.58 2.15
CA ASN A 97 9.18 -6.64 2.89
C ASN A 97 8.13 -7.56 3.52
N MET A 98 8.02 -8.79 3.02
CA MET A 98 6.98 -9.74 3.46
C MET A 98 7.16 -10.19 4.92
N SER A 99 8.41 -10.26 5.40
CA SER A 99 8.69 -10.68 6.79
C SER A 99 8.28 -9.64 7.82
N THR A 100 8.37 -8.35 7.48
CA THR A 100 8.07 -7.24 8.39
C THR A 100 6.75 -6.54 8.09
N GLU A 101 6.13 -6.87 6.95
CA GLU A 101 4.91 -6.24 6.42
C GLU A 101 5.06 -4.72 6.24
N LYS A 102 6.28 -4.27 5.90
CA LYS A 102 6.61 -2.85 5.76
C LYS A 102 6.88 -2.46 4.31
N TRP A 103 6.45 -1.25 3.99
CA TRP A 103 6.74 -0.58 2.73
C TRP A 103 7.98 0.30 2.88
N ASN A 104 8.87 0.20 1.90
CA ASN A 104 9.98 1.11 1.67
C ASN A 104 9.77 1.80 0.32
N PHE A 105 10.23 3.05 0.21
CA PHE A 105 10.05 3.89 -0.98
C PHE A 105 11.41 4.40 -1.40
N GLU A 106 11.83 4.06 -2.61
CA GLU A 106 13.14 4.40 -3.14
C GLU A 106 13.01 5.20 -4.44
N ASN A 107 14.06 5.96 -4.78
CA ASN A 107 14.13 6.77 -6.01
C ASN A 107 12.86 7.60 -6.25
N PHE A 108 12.30 8.16 -5.19
CA PHE A 108 11.11 9.02 -5.29
C PHE A 108 11.47 10.34 -5.94
N GLU A 109 10.86 10.61 -7.09
CA GLU A 109 10.97 11.87 -7.82
C GLU A 109 9.60 12.49 -8.02
N LEU A 110 9.52 13.81 -7.85
CA LEU A 110 8.36 14.64 -8.17
C LEU A 110 8.87 15.85 -8.94
N LYS A 111 8.39 16.02 -10.18
CA LYS A 111 8.85 17.03 -11.14
C LYS A 111 7.72 17.92 -11.60
#